data_AF-A0AAJ2YZM9-F1
#
_entry.id   AF-A0AAJ2YZM9-F1
#
_cell.length_a   1.000
_cell.length_b   1.000
_cell.length_c   1.000
_cell.angle_alpha   90.00
_cell.angle_beta   90.00
_cell.angle_gamma   90.00
#
_symmetry.space_group_name_H-M   'P 1'
#
loop_
_entity.id
_entity.type
_entity.pdbx_description
1 polymer ?
#
loop_
_entity_poly.entity_id
_entity_poly.type
_entity_poly.pdbx_seq_one_letter_code
_entity_poly.pdbx_strand_id
1 'polypeptide(L)'
;MDEYTITREIKNTNGIVIANMVGTFKGQGDTPVIMTVGTGAPVGYNDDGTAILLDTDEQAVQDAQKKFMAELIAKNKKLSEMNGYNQDDVNGGIA
;
A
#
# COMPACT_ATOMS: atom_id res chain seq x y z
N MET A 1 -0.78 3.39 22.32
CA MET A 1 -0.97 2.11 21.62
C MET A 1 -0.45 2.35 20.23
N ASP A 2 0.61 1.67 19.85
CA ASP A 2 1.47 2.16 18.78
C ASP A 2 0.97 1.66 17.43
N GLU A 3 0.67 2.61 16.54
CA GLU A 3 0.37 2.33 15.13
C GLU A 3 1.68 2.35 14.34
N TYR A 4 1.94 1.26 13.63
CA TYR A 4 3.10 1.14 12.76
C TYR A 4 2.73 1.61 11.38
N THR A 5 3.48 2.58 10.85
CA THR A 5 3.29 3.13 9.50
C THR A 5 4.48 2.78 8.63
N ILE A 6 4.22 2.24 7.44
CA ILE A 6 5.23 1.97 6.41
C ILE A 6 4.83 2.66 5.12
N THR A 7 5.78 3.31 4.45
CA THR A 7 5.55 3.99 3.16
C THR A 7 6.32 3.30 2.03
N ARG A 8 5.71 3.22 0.85
CA ARG A 8 6.30 2.62 -0.36
C ARG A 8 5.96 3.46 -1.60
N GLU A 9 6.95 3.69 -2.45
CA GLU A 9 6.72 4.23 -3.79
C GLU A 9 6.25 3.12 -4.74
N ILE A 10 5.36 3.46 -5.66
CA ILE A 10 5.03 2.66 -6.85
C ILE A 10 5.69 3.35 -8.03
N LYS A 11 6.55 2.61 -8.75
CA LYS A 11 7.23 3.08 -9.95
C LYS A 11 6.73 2.35 -11.18
N ASN A 12 6.59 3.05 -12.31
CA ASN A 12 6.33 2.42 -13.59
C ASN A 12 7.60 1.76 -14.16
N THR A 13 7.48 1.14 -15.33
CA THR A 13 8.58 0.47 -16.05
C THR A 13 9.76 1.38 -16.40
N ASN A 14 9.53 2.70 -16.49
CA ASN A 14 10.55 3.72 -16.74
C ASN A 14 11.21 4.23 -15.44
N GLY A 15 10.84 3.68 -14.28
CA GLY A 15 11.37 4.09 -12.97
C GLY A 15 10.75 5.36 -12.38
N ILE A 16 9.70 5.90 -13.01
CA ILE A 16 9.00 7.11 -12.55
C ILE A 16 8.00 6.75 -11.46
N VAL A 17 7.98 7.52 -10.37
CA VAL A 17 7.00 7.35 -9.28
C VAL A 17 5.62 7.79 -9.75
N ILE A 18 4.66 6.86 -9.75
CA ILE A 18 3.27 7.09 -10.18
C ILE A 18 2.29 7.14 -9.01
N ALA A 19 2.65 6.57 -7.87
CA ALA A 19 1.84 6.60 -6.66
C ALA A 19 2.70 6.32 -5.41
N ASN A 20 2.16 6.64 -4.24
CA ASN A 20 2.70 6.28 -2.93
C ASN A 20 1.68 5.43 -2.18
N MET A 21 2.16 4.44 -1.47
CA MET A 21 1.36 3.63 -0.55
C MET A 21 1.77 3.93 0.88
N VAL A 22 0.76 4.04 1.75
CA VAL A 22 0.91 4.14 3.20
C VAL A 22 0.19 2.93 3.79
N GLY A 23 0.93 2.08 4.48
CA GLY A 23 0.43 0.89 5.14
C GLY A 23 0.43 1.10 6.65
N THR A 24 -0.67 0.77 7.33
CA THR A 24 -0.76 0.83 8.80
C THR A 24 -1.24 -0.48 9.42
N PHE A 25 -0.69 -0.81 10.60
CA PHE A 25 -1.09 -1.96 11.42
C PHE A 25 -0.68 -1.78 12.89
N LYS A 26 -1.23 -2.61 13.79
CA LYS A 26 -1.08 -2.45 15.25
C LYS A 26 -0.51 -3.67 15.99
N GLY A 27 -0.43 -4.83 15.34
CA GLY A 27 -0.03 -6.10 15.97
C GLY A 27 -1.06 -6.62 16.96
N GLN A 28 -2.34 -6.61 16.58
CA GLN A 28 -3.47 -6.94 17.46
C GLN A 28 -4.43 -7.97 16.85
N GLY A 29 -3.99 -8.71 15.84
CA GLY A 29 -4.87 -9.60 15.08
C GLY A 29 -5.74 -8.89 14.03
N ASP A 30 -5.77 -7.55 13.98
CA ASP A 30 -6.53 -6.81 12.96
C ASP A 30 -5.86 -6.86 11.57
N THR A 31 -6.65 -6.82 10.50
CA THR A 31 -6.12 -6.71 9.12
C THR A 31 -5.43 -5.35 8.89
N PRO A 32 -4.20 -5.33 8.33
CA PRO A 32 -3.53 -4.08 7.94
C PRO A 32 -4.34 -3.28 6.91
N VAL A 33 -4.17 -1.97 6.92
CA VAL A 33 -4.79 -1.06 5.95
C VAL A 33 -3.72 -0.50 5.01
N ILE A 34 -4.04 -0.39 3.72
CA ILE A 34 -3.22 0.32 2.75
C ILE A 34 -4.03 1.47 2.16
N MET A 35 -3.47 2.67 2.21
CA MET A 35 -3.91 3.82 1.43
C MET A 35 -2.95 4.03 0.27
N THR A 36 -3.47 4.12 -0.96
CA THR A 36 -2.69 4.47 -2.14
C THR A 36 -3.07 5.86 -2.62
N VAL A 37 -2.07 6.72 -2.77
CA VAL A 37 -2.22 8.10 -3.26
C VAL A 37 -1.46 8.22 -4.57
N GLY A 38 -2.18 8.43 -5.67
CA GLY A 38 -1.56 8.74 -6.96
C GLY A 38 -0.76 10.04 -6.87
N THR A 39 0.35 10.14 -7.60
CA THR A 39 1.14 11.39 -7.61
C THR A 39 0.38 12.53 -8.29
N GLY A 40 -0.63 12.22 -9.11
CA GLY A 40 -1.41 13.20 -9.86
C GLY A 40 -0.57 14.09 -10.78
N ALA A 41 0.72 13.73 -10.97
CA ALA A 41 1.69 14.58 -11.63
C ALA A 41 1.47 14.47 -13.15
N PRO A 42 1.05 15.57 -13.82
CA PRO A 42 1.04 15.60 -15.26
C PRO A 42 2.48 15.46 -15.78
N VAL A 43 2.67 14.64 -16.80
CA VAL A 43 3.91 14.63 -17.58
C VAL A 43 3.98 15.76 -18.60
N GLY A 44 2.86 16.45 -18.79
CA GLY A 44 2.74 17.63 -19.63
C GLY A 44 1.33 18.19 -19.59
N TYR A 45 1.09 19.21 -20.40
CA TYR A 45 -0.22 19.79 -20.64
C TYR A 45 -0.41 19.97 -22.14
N ASN A 46 -1.64 19.78 -22.62
CA ASN A 46 -2.03 20.19 -23.97
C ASN A 46 -2.11 21.72 -24.05
N ASP A 47 -2.13 22.27 -25.26
CA ASP A 47 -2.27 23.73 -25.49
C ASP A 47 -3.57 24.32 -24.93
N ASP A 48 -4.59 23.48 -24.69
CA ASP A 48 -5.86 23.87 -24.05
C ASP A 48 -5.81 23.86 -22.51
N GLY A 49 -4.67 23.52 -21.91
CA GLY A 49 -4.47 23.43 -20.46
C GLY A 49 -4.90 22.10 -19.83
N THR A 50 -5.35 21.12 -20.62
CA THR A 50 -5.66 19.77 -20.13
C THR A 50 -4.38 19.04 -19.74
N ALA A 51 -4.35 18.45 -18.54
CA ALA A 51 -3.23 17.67 -18.05
C ALA A 51 -3.03 16.38 -18.86
N ILE A 52 -1.81 16.14 -19.34
CA ILE A 52 -1.37 14.85 -19.86
C ILE A 52 -0.90 14.04 -18.66
N LEU A 53 -1.74 13.11 -18.22
CA LEU A 53 -1.40 12.21 -17.13
C LEU A 53 -0.52 11.08 -17.67
N LEU A 54 0.48 10.70 -16.89
CA LEU A 54 1.17 9.44 -17.11
C LEU A 54 0.13 8.34 -16.98
N ASP A 55 0.00 7.46 -17.97
CA ASP A 55 -0.90 6.32 -17.89
C ASP A 55 -0.62 5.60 -16.56
N THR A 56 -1.62 5.58 -15.69
CA THR A 56 -1.53 4.78 -14.48
C THR A 56 -1.48 3.34 -14.94
N ASP A 57 -0.31 2.72 -14.82
CA ASP A 57 -0.15 1.29 -15.00
C ASP A 57 -0.93 0.60 -13.87
N GLU A 58 -2.23 0.42 -14.08
CA GLU A 58 -3.17 -0.15 -13.11
C GLU A 58 -2.68 -1.52 -12.64
N GLN A 59 -2.06 -2.28 -13.55
CA GLN A 59 -1.47 -3.57 -13.21
C GLN A 59 -0.28 -3.41 -12.27
N ALA A 60 0.62 -2.45 -12.52
CA ALA A 60 1.71 -2.16 -11.60
C ALA A 60 1.21 -1.71 -10.22
N VAL A 61 0.13 -0.92 -10.17
CA VAL A 61 -0.50 -0.50 -8.91
C VAL A 61 -1.08 -1.70 -8.16
N GLN A 62 -1.87 -2.54 -8.83
CA GLN A 62 -2.46 -3.74 -8.23
C GLN A 62 -1.39 -4.73 -7.73
N ASP A 63 -0.35 -4.97 -8.52
CA ASP A 63 0.76 -5.84 -8.14
C ASP A 63 1.53 -5.30 -6.93
N ALA A 64 1.76 -3.99 -6.89
CA ALA A 64 2.42 -3.32 -5.78
C ALA A 64 1.57 -3.40 -4.51
N GLN A 65 0.26 -3.14 -4.59
CA GLN A 65 -0.68 -3.27 -3.47
C GLN A 65 -0.71 -4.70 -2.92
N LYS A 66 -0.79 -5.71 -3.79
CA LYS A 66 -0.78 -7.12 -3.38
C LYS A 66 0.51 -7.50 -2.65
N LYS A 67 1.67 -7.13 -3.19
CA LYS A 67 2.97 -7.38 -2.57
C LYS A 67 3.09 -6.66 -1.23
N PHE A 68 2.64 -5.41 -1.17
CA PHE A 68 2.73 -4.63 0.04
C PHE A 68 1.79 -5.16 1.13
N MET A 69 0.57 -5.55 0.80
CA MET A 69 -0.37 -6.15 1.75
C MET A 69 0.20 -7.45 2.33
N ALA A 70 0.77 -8.32 1.49
CA ALA A 70 1.42 -9.55 1.96
C ALA A 70 2.57 -9.25 2.94
N GLU A 71 3.37 -8.20 2.67
CA GLU A 71 4.43 -7.76 3.59
C GLU A 71 3.84 -7.30 4.94
N LEU A 72 2.81 -6.45 4.92
CA LEU A 72 2.19 -5.94 6.15
C LEU A 72 1.53 -7.04 6.98
N ILE A 73 0.83 -7.96 6.32
CA ILE A 73 0.26 -9.16 6.97
C ILE A 73 1.35 -9.93 7.70
N ALA A 74 2.46 -10.23 7.02
CA ALA A 74 3.56 -10.99 7.62
C ALA A 74 4.17 -10.29 8.84
N LYS A 75 4.31 -8.96 8.81
CA LYS A 75 4.79 -8.18 9.95
C LYS A 75 3.78 -8.15 11.09
N ASN A 76 2.51 -7.93 10.76
CA ASN A 76 1.44 -7.83 11.73
C ASN A 76 1.17 -9.17 12.44
N LYS A 77 1.30 -10.32 11.74
CA LYS A 77 1.26 -11.66 12.35
C LYS A 77 2.32 -11.83 13.44
N LYS A 78 3.59 -11.55 13.10
CA LYS A 78 4.71 -11.64 14.04
C LYS A 78 4.50 -10.72 15.25
N LEU A 79 4.06 -9.49 15.00
CA LEU A 79 3.81 -8.53 16.06
C LEU A 79 2.63 -8.92 16.94
N SER A 80 1.56 -9.47 16.36
CA SER A 80 0.40 -9.98 17.08
C SER A 80 0.80 -11.09 18.04
N GLU A 81 1.58 -12.07 17.57
CA GLU A 81 2.11 -13.13 18.41
C GLU A 81 2.96 -12.59 19.57
N MET A 82 3.88 -11.67 19.30
CA MET A 82 4.71 -11.04 20.35
C MET A 82 3.89 -10.25 21.38
N ASN A 83 2.77 -9.68 20.96
CA ASN A 83 1.85 -8.92 21.80
C ASN A 83 0.79 -9.80 22.51
N GLY A 84 0.80 -11.12 22.29
CA GLY A 84 -0.15 -12.05 22.89
C GLY A 84 -1.51 -12.15 22.18
N TYR A 85 -1.62 -11.65 20.94
CA TYR A 85 -2.80 -11.81 20.08
C TYR A 85 -2.65 -13.00 19.13
N ASN A 86 -3.77 -13.53 18.66
CA ASN A 86 -3.77 -14.61 17.68
C ASN A 86 -3.33 -14.08 16.30
N GLN A 87 -2.24 -14.62 15.77
CA GLN A 87 -1.72 -14.24 14.46
C GLN A 87 -2.62 -14.68 13.28
N ASP A 88 -3.50 -15.66 13.49
CA ASP A 88 -4.38 -16.16 12.44
C ASP A 88 -5.60 -15.26 12.19
N ASP A 89 -5.91 -14.36 13.12
CA ASP A 89 -7.00 -13.39 12.98
C ASP A 89 -6.64 -12.29 11.95
N VAL A 90 -5.35 -12.05 11.72
CA VAL A 90 -4.79 -10.96 10.89
C VAL A 90 -5.35 -10.89 9.47
N ASN A 91 -5.83 -12.00 8.92
CA ASN A 91 -6.37 -12.07 7.57
C ASN A 91 -7.90 -12.20 7.56
N GLY A 92 -8.57 -11.73 8.60
CA GLY A 92 -10.01 -11.87 8.75
C GLY A 92 -10.38 -13.30 9.09
N GLY A 93 -9.86 -13.81 10.21
CA GLY A 93 -10.11 -15.17 10.71
C GLY A 93 -11.54 -15.63 10.42
N ILE A 94 -11.67 -16.87 9.93
CA ILE A 94 -12.95 -17.46 9.54
C ILE A 94 -13.95 -17.24 10.70
N ALA A 95 -14.95 -16.40 10.46
CA ALA A 95 -16.08 -16.24 11.37
C ALA A 95 -16.94 -17.52 11.38
#